data_AF-A0A958MVB3-F1
#
_entry.id   AF-A0A958MVB3-F1
#
_cell.length_a   1.000
_cell.length_b   1.000
_cell.length_c   1.000
_cell.angle_alpha   90.00
_cell.angle_beta   90.00
_cell.angle_gamma   90.00
#
_symmetry.space_group_name_H-M   'P 1'
#
loop_
_entity.id
_entity.type
_entity.pdbx_description
1 polymer ?
#
loop_
_entity_poly.entity_id
_entity_poly.type
_entity_poly.pdbx_seq_one_letter_code
_entity_poly.pdbx_strand_id
1 'polypeptide(L)'
;MAIESFPAKGDVELRILEHLRGVVAEFSGDLEQAYHTYLRAIEKHGDNIKLLGDLAGVCYQLDLMAKWRFYHQKVLRSLNDLDDLLTVETKVVCRLGAGKNMEEDGDLIGALELYEQAFRLSSSVEDFDSRQFLYLRVLPQIVRLRSHFNESEKLGLYYTELISLQRADYPKYLDVEIQHSLMLAEINLIGPHHAWARVKLVLEDTSLMESDRRLIYFDFLEEMLIRGLPLTGEMKAFTELRKSADSFEQEIALLTFEPQNRRDLGELSDLASVLSWSCYLRILILYFSDTQEDRLAQELRNKINLILSSLGPQSKAFWLNRMRPYLATDDLTLNFSREKRTIAFQNKELDLSRKKGMLLLLDAMTEKGEYAVDEVIQLLWQDSYSPE
;
A
#
# COMPACT_ATOMS: atom_id res chain seq x y z
N MET A 1 4.31 -29.29 -26.28
CA MET A 1 3.32 -30.39 -26.28
C MET A 1 1.98 -29.74 -26.03
N ALA A 2 1.00 -29.86 -26.92
CA ALA A 2 -0.30 -29.18 -26.73
C ALA A 2 -1.03 -29.83 -25.55
N ILE A 3 -1.55 -29.02 -24.61
CA ILE A 3 -2.30 -29.48 -23.42
C ILE A 3 -3.45 -30.43 -23.83
N GLU A 4 -4.01 -30.22 -25.02
CA GLU A 4 -5.08 -31.04 -25.61
C GLU A 4 -4.70 -32.49 -25.90
N SER A 5 -3.40 -32.82 -26.00
CA SER A 5 -2.91 -34.16 -26.33
C SER A 5 -2.56 -35.03 -25.11
N PHE A 6 -2.71 -34.51 -23.89
CA PHE A 6 -2.37 -35.25 -22.68
C PHE A 6 -3.52 -36.21 -22.28
N PRO A 7 -3.27 -37.54 -22.21
CA PRO A 7 -4.30 -38.51 -21.84
C PRO A 7 -4.45 -38.57 -20.31
N ALA A 8 -5.35 -37.78 -19.74
CA ALA A 8 -5.68 -37.85 -18.32
C ALA A 8 -6.35 -39.19 -17.95
N LYS A 9 -5.89 -39.80 -16.87
CA LYS A 9 -6.31 -41.12 -16.38
C LYS A 9 -7.11 -41.05 -15.07
N GLY A 10 -7.22 -39.88 -14.45
CA GLY A 10 -7.94 -39.69 -13.20
C GLY A 10 -8.44 -38.27 -12.97
N ASP A 11 -9.30 -38.12 -11.96
CA ASP A 11 -9.97 -36.85 -11.62
C ASP A 11 -8.99 -35.72 -11.30
N VAL A 12 -7.90 -36.04 -10.58
CA VAL A 12 -6.83 -35.09 -10.26
C VAL A 12 -6.12 -34.57 -11.52
N GLU A 13 -5.81 -35.45 -12.47
CA GLU A 13 -5.16 -35.06 -13.73
C GLU A 13 -6.11 -34.25 -14.61
N LEU A 14 -7.40 -34.60 -14.64
CA LEU A 14 -8.43 -33.82 -15.34
C LEU A 14 -8.54 -32.41 -14.76
N ARG A 15 -8.56 -32.28 -13.43
CA ARG A 15 -8.56 -30.97 -12.75
C ARG A 15 -7.33 -30.15 -13.11
N ILE A 16 -6.14 -30.76 -13.11
CA ILE A 16 -4.89 -30.08 -13.49
C ILE A 16 -4.96 -29.59 -14.94
N LEU A 17 -5.47 -30.39 -15.88
CA LEU A 17 -5.61 -29.97 -17.27
C LEU A 17 -6.63 -28.85 -17.45
N GLU A 18 -7.77 -28.91 -16.77
CA GLU A 18 -8.77 -27.85 -16.81
C GLU A 18 -8.22 -26.56 -16.18
N HIS A 19 -7.49 -26.66 -15.07
CA HIS A 19 -6.79 -25.53 -14.46
C HIS A 19 -5.78 -24.91 -15.44
N LEU A 20 -4.90 -25.72 -16.06
CA LEU A 20 -3.93 -25.24 -17.03
C LEU A 20 -4.58 -24.58 -18.27
N ARG A 21 -5.76 -25.05 -18.71
CA ARG A 21 -6.50 -24.39 -19.79
C ARG A 21 -6.98 -23.00 -19.39
N GLY A 22 -7.46 -22.83 -18.16
CA GLY A 22 -7.82 -21.52 -17.65
C GLY A 22 -6.62 -20.59 -17.56
N VAL A 23 -5.47 -21.11 -17.11
CA VAL A 23 -4.20 -20.35 -17.06
C VAL A 23 -3.79 -19.89 -18.45
N VAL A 24 -3.88 -20.76 -19.47
CA VAL A 24 -3.59 -20.37 -20.86
C VAL A 24 -4.55 -19.30 -21.36
N ALA A 25 -5.85 -19.42 -21.08
CA ALA A 25 -6.83 -18.40 -21.45
C ALA A 25 -6.50 -17.03 -20.82
N GLU A 26 -6.16 -17.03 -19.53
CA GLU A 26 -5.74 -15.84 -18.78
C GLU A 26 -4.50 -15.20 -19.39
N PHE A 27 -3.44 -15.98 -19.66
CA PHE A 27 -2.23 -15.48 -20.34
C PHE A 27 -2.47 -14.98 -21.77
N SER A 28 -3.54 -15.44 -22.42
CA SER A 28 -3.96 -14.95 -23.74
C SER A 28 -4.84 -13.69 -23.68
N GLY A 29 -5.21 -13.24 -22.48
CA GLY A 29 -6.10 -12.10 -22.25
C GLY A 29 -7.59 -12.43 -22.34
N ASP A 30 -7.98 -13.69 -22.53
CA ASP A 30 -9.38 -14.12 -22.53
C ASP A 30 -9.83 -14.43 -21.08
N LEU A 31 -10.06 -13.36 -20.33
CA LEU A 31 -10.41 -13.41 -18.91
C LEU A 31 -11.78 -14.06 -18.67
N GLU A 32 -12.76 -13.85 -19.56
CA GLU A 32 -14.07 -14.49 -19.45
C GLU A 32 -13.97 -16.01 -19.63
N GLN A 33 -13.20 -16.47 -20.62
CA GLN A 33 -12.94 -17.90 -20.79
C GLN A 33 -12.19 -18.48 -19.59
N ALA A 34 -11.18 -17.78 -19.07
CA ALA A 34 -10.45 -18.20 -17.87
C ALA A 34 -11.40 -18.37 -16.68
N TYR A 35 -12.25 -17.37 -16.42
CA TYR A 35 -13.27 -17.39 -15.36
C TYR A 35 -14.17 -18.62 -15.46
N HIS A 36 -14.77 -18.86 -16.62
CA HIS A 36 -15.68 -19.98 -16.84
C HIS A 36 -14.98 -21.34 -16.78
N THR A 37 -13.72 -21.40 -17.18
CA THR A 37 -12.91 -22.62 -17.12
C THR A 37 -12.58 -22.99 -15.68
N TYR A 38 -12.12 -22.02 -14.87
CA TYR A 38 -11.84 -22.25 -13.46
C TYR A 38 -13.09 -22.63 -12.67
N LEU A 39 -14.20 -21.93 -12.90
CA LEU A 39 -15.47 -22.22 -12.21
C LEU A 39 -15.94 -23.66 -12.49
N ARG A 40 -15.92 -24.08 -13.76
CA ARG A 40 -16.29 -25.44 -14.16
C ARG A 40 -15.37 -26.49 -13.53
N ALA A 41 -14.07 -26.22 -13.47
CA ALA A 41 -13.10 -27.12 -12.85
C ALA A 41 -13.40 -27.32 -11.36
N ILE A 42 -13.77 -26.26 -10.64
CA ILE A 42 -14.19 -26.33 -9.23
C ILE A 42 -15.49 -27.13 -9.09
N GLU A 43 -16.51 -26.84 -9.91
CA GLU A 43 -17.81 -27.51 -9.83
C GLU A 43 -17.71 -29.02 -10.07
N LYS A 44 -16.81 -29.43 -10.98
CA LYS A 44 -16.67 -30.82 -11.41
C LYS A 44 -15.69 -31.61 -10.54
N HIS A 45 -14.59 -30.99 -10.11
CA HIS A 45 -13.45 -31.68 -9.48
C HIS A 45 -13.15 -31.20 -8.04
N GLY A 46 -13.99 -30.32 -7.51
CA GLY A 46 -13.89 -29.77 -6.17
C GLY A 46 -12.87 -28.64 -6.01
N ASP A 47 -12.93 -28.01 -4.84
CA ASP A 47 -12.07 -26.89 -4.47
C ASP A 47 -10.57 -27.31 -4.46
N ASN A 48 -9.71 -26.44 -4.99
CA ASN A 48 -8.26 -26.52 -4.88
C ASN A 48 -7.71 -25.12 -4.60
N ILE A 49 -6.77 -24.98 -3.67
CA ILE A 49 -6.30 -23.66 -3.23
C ILE A 49 -5.68 -22.81 -4.35
N LYS A 50 -4.94 -23.41 -5.29
CA LYS A 50 -4.36 -22.68 -6.43
C LYS A 50 -5.46 -22.24 -7.39
N LEU A 51 -6.38 -23.16 -7.72
CA LEU A 51 -7.51 -22.88 -8.60
C LEU A 51 -8.44 -21.79 -8.02
N LEU A 52 -8.67 -21.80 -6.70
CA LEU A 52 -9.40 -20.74 -6.00
C LEU A 52 -8.66 -19.41 -6.05
N GLY A 53 -7.33 -19.43 -5.91
CA GLY A 53 -6.48 -18.25 -6.03
C GLY A 53 -6.56 -17.60 -7.41
N ASP A 54 -6.41 -18.40 -8.46
CA ASP A 54 -6.47 -17.91 -9.84
C ASP A 54 -7.89 -17.45 -10.22
N LEU A 55 -8.93 -18.14 -9.75
CA LEU A 55 -10.32 -17.68 -9.90
C LEU A 55 -10.57 -16.34 -9.19
N ALA A 56 -10.01 -16.15 -7.98
CA ALA A 56 -10.08 -14.86 -7.31
C ALA A 56 -9.37 -13.78 -8.13
N GLY A 57 -8.16 -14.06 -8.64
CA GLY A 57 -7.41 -13.15 -9.51
C GLY A 57 -8.17 -12.72 -10.75
N VAL A 58 -8.78 -13.66 -11.46
CA VAL A 58 -9.61 -13.34 -12.64
C VAL A 58 -10.89 -12.58 -12.26
N CYS A 59 -11.53 -12.88 -11.12
CA CYS A 59 -12.65 -12.08 -10.65
C CYS A 59 -12.26 -10.63 -10.37
N TYR A 60 -11.06 -10.40 -9.86
CA TYR A 60 -10.51 -9.06 -9.65
C TYR A 60 -10.32 -8.33 -10.99
N GLN A 61 -9.66 -8.98 -11.96
CA GLN A 61 -9.40 -8.39 -13.28
C GLN A 61 -10.66 -8.12 -14.11
N LEU A 62 -11.77 -8.81 -13.82
CA LEU A 62 -13.09 -8.61 -14.45
C LEU A 62 -14.00 -7.65 -13.66
N ASP A 63 -13.49 -6.94 -12.65
CA ASP A 63 -14.25 -6.05 -11.77
C ASP A 63 -15.42 -6.72 -11.02
N LEU A 64 -15.37 -8.05 -10.85
CA LEU A 64 -16.39 -8.83 -10.14
C LEU A 64 -16.13 -8.85 -8.63
N MET A 65 -16.05 -7.66 -8.02
CA MET A 65 -15.55 -7.45 -6.65
C MET A 65 -16.26 -8.28 -5.58
N ALA A 66 -17.57 -8.49 -5.69
CA ALA A 66 -18.30 -9.35 -4.76
C ALA A 66 -17.88 -10.83 -4.84
N LYS A 67 -17.63 -11.33 -6.05
CA LYS A 67 -17.14 -12.71 -6.27
C LYS A 67 -15.68 -12.85 -5.86
N TRP A 68 -14.86 -11.86 -6.18
CA TRP A 68 -13.46 -11.80 -5.75
C TRP A 68 -13.34 -11.97 -4.22
N ARG A 69 -14.06 -11.18 -3.41
CA ARG A 69 -14.07 -11.32 -1.94
C ARG A 69 -14.54 -12.71 -1.48
N PHE A 70 -15.57 -13.27 -2.12
CA PHE A 70 -16.06 -14.60 -1.77
C PHE A 70 -14.98 -15.68 -1.98
N TYR A 71 -14.30 -15.67 -3.14
CA TYR A 71 -13.24 -16.65 -3.43
C TYR A 71 -11.97 -16.39 -2.63
N HIS A 72 -11.60 -15.13 -2.38
CA HIS A 72 -10.48 -14.79 -1.51
C HIS A 72 -10.68 -15.31 -0.08
N GLN A 73 -11.88 -15.16 0.49
CA GLN A 73 -12.21 -15.76 1.79
C GLN A 73 -12.10 -17.28 1.77
N LYS A 74 -12.49 -17.94 0.67
CA LYS A 74 -12.28 -19.38 0.51
C LYS A 74 -10.79 -19.73 0.49
N VAL A 75 -9.95 -18.98 -0.24
CA VAL A 75 -8.50 -19.18 -0.26
C VAL A 75 -7.90 -19.09 1.14
N LEU A 76 -8.27 -18.07 1.93
CA LEU A 76 -7.78 -17.90 3.30
C LEU A 76 -8.17 -19.07 4.21
N ARG A 77 -9.42 -19.55 4.12
CA ARG A 77 -9.86 -20.73 4.87
C ARG A 77 -9.10 -21.98 4.45
N SER A 78 -9.00 -22.23 3.14
CA SER A 78 -8.24 -23.37 2.61
C SER A 78 -6.76 -23.34 2.98
N LEU A 79 -6.15 -22.15 3.06
CA LEU A 79 -4.77 -22.01 3.47
C LEU A 79 -4.56 -22.45 4.93
N ASN A 80 -5.49 -22.08 5.82
CA ASN A 80 -5.44 -22.48 7.22
C ASN A 80 -5.75 -23.97 7.40
N ASP A 81 -6.79 -24.47 6.72
CA ASP A 81 -7.25 -25.86 6.88
C ASP A 81 -6.27 -26.88 6.30
N LEU A 82 -5.54 -26.51 5.24
CA LEU A 82 -4.65 -27.40 4.51
C LEU A 82 -3.17 -27.12 4.78
N ASP A 83 -2.79 -26.18 5.67
CA ASP A 83 -1.40 -25.73 5.77
C ASP A 83 -0.44 -26.90 5.96
N ASP A 84 -0.71 -27.85 6.86
CA ASP A 84 0.17 -28.99 7.12
C ASP A 84 0.33 -29.96 5.94
N LEU A 85 -0.57 -29.90 4.95
CA LEU A 85 -0.59 -30.77 3.77
C LEU A 85 0.10 -30.14 2.54
N LEU A 86 0.41 -28.84 2.58
CA LEU A 86 0.98 -28.12 1.45
C LEU A 86 2.51 -28.19 1.43
N THR A 87 3.09 -28.27 0.24
CA THR A 87 4.53 -28.11 0.05
C THR A 87 4.97 -26.69 0.41
N VAL A 88 6.24 -26.50 0.80
CA VAL A 88 6.79 -25.17 1.15
C VAL A 88 6.59 -24.16 0.02
N GLU A 89 6.86 -24.56 -1.22
CA GLU A 89 6.62 -23.71 -2.39
C GLU A 89 5.13 -23.31 -2.51
N THR A 90 4.21 -24.27 -2.39
CA THR A 90 2.77 -23.97 -2.46
C THR A 90 2.34 -23.05 -1.32
N LYS A 91 2.85 -23.28 -0.10
CA LYS A 91 2.63 -22.40 1.05
C LYS A 91 3.05 -20.97 0.78
N VAL A 92 4.25 -20.78 0.24
CA VAL A 92 4.79 -19.44 -0.08
C VAL A 92 3.95 -18.77 -1.15
N VAL A 93 3.66 -19.47 -2.26
CA VAL A 93 2.88 -18.89 -3.38
C VAL A 93 1.46 -18.55 -2.96
N CYS A 94 0.78 -19.42 -2.21
CA CYS A 94 -0.57 -19.15 -1.72
C CYS A 94 -0.61 -18.01 -0.71
N ARG A 95 0.37 -17.92 0.21
CA ARG A 95 0.50 -16.77 1.14
C ARG A 95 0.75 -15.46 0.40
N LEU A 96 1.58 -15.47 -0.65
CA LEU A 96 1.81 -14.30 -1.49
C LEU A 96 0.53 -13.84 -2.20
N GLY A 97 -0.18 -14.76 -2.85
CA GLY A 97 -1.44 -14.43 -3.53
C GLY A 97 -2.52 -13.95 -2.55
N ALA A 98 -2.65 -14.60 -1.39
CA ALA A 98 -3.57 -14.19 -0.34
C ALA A 98 -3.21 -12.80 0.22
N GLY A 99 -1.92 -12.53 0.44
CA GLY A 99 -1.43 -11.22 0.90
C GLY A 99 -1.75 -10.10 -0.09
N LYS A 100 -1.51 -10.31 -1.39
CA LYS A 100 -1.86 -9.32 -2.43
C LYS A 100 -3.35 -8.99 -2.42
N ASN A 101 -4.21 -9.98 -2.27
CA ASN A 101 -5.65 -9.76 -2.14
C ASN A 101 -6.03 -9.03 -0.84
N MET A 102 -5.37 -9.31 0.28
CA MET A 102 -5.61 -8.59 1.54
C MET A 102 -5.22 -7.12 1.43
N GLU A 103 -4.17 -6.80 0.66
CA GLU A 103 -3.83 -5.40 0.38
C GLU A 103 -4.94 -4.67 -0.37
N GLU A 104 -5.55 -5.30 -1.37
CA GLU A 104 -6.67 -4.73 -2.13
C GLU A 104 -7.92 -4.48 -1.26
N ASP A 105 -8.17 -5.35 -0.27
CA ASP A 105 -9.23 -5.16 0.73
C ASP A 105 -8.86 -4.15 1.82
N GLY A 106 -7.60 -3.67 1.86
CA GLY A 106 -7.10 -2.70 2.83
C GLY A 106 -6.60 -3.31 4.14
N ASP A 107 -6.55 -4.65 4.28
CA ASP A 107 -5.99 -5.34 5.44
C ASP A 107 -4.46 -5.53 5.31
N LEU A 108 -3.75 -4.43 5.44
CA LEU A 108 -2.32 -4.34 5.16
C LEU A 108 -1.45 -5.09 6.18
N ILE A 109 -1.85 -5.10 7.46
CA ILE A 109 -1.11 -5.85 8.48
C ILE A 109 -1.28 -7.34 8.25
N GLY A 110 -2.50 -7.81 7.97
CA GLY A 110 -2.70 -9.22 7.63
C GLY A 110 -1.92 -9.63 6.37
N ALA A 111 -1.84 -8.76 5.35
CA ALA A 111 -0.98 -8.99 4.19
C ALA A 111 0.50 -9.11 4.57
N LEU A 112 1.01 -8.18 5.38
CA LEU A 112 2.40 -8.18 5.85
C LEU A 112 2.71 -9.45 6.67
N GLU A 113 1.80 -9.88 7.55
CA GLU A 113 1.94 -11.12 8.31
C GLU A 113 2.07 -12.35 7.39
N LEU A 114 1.26 -12.43 6.33
CA LEU A 114 1.38 -13.50 5.34
C LEU A 114 2.71 -13.46 4.60
N TYR A 115 3.20 -12.28 4.24
CA TYR A 115 4.51 -12.11 3.61
C TYR A 115 5.65 -12.49 4.54
N GLU A 116 5.60 -12.10 5.80
CA GLU A 116 6.62 -12.48 6.77
C GLU A 116 6.62 -13.99 7.07
N GLN A 117 5.44 -14.63 7.09
CA GLN A 117 5.35 -16.09 7.15
C GLN A 117 5.97 -16.74 5.90
N ALA A 118 5.63 -16.26 4.71
CA ALA A 118 6.20 -16.74 3.45
C ALA A 118 7.72 -16.55 3.40
N PHE A 119 8.22 -15.44 3.95
CA PHE A 119 9.64 -15.11 4.01
C PHE A 119 10.40 -16.09 4.91
N ARG A 120 9.87 -16.36 6.11
CA ARG A 120 10.45 -17.38 7.02
C ARG A 120 10.46 -18.77 6.39
N LEU A 121 9.38 -19.15 5.70
CA LEU A 121 9.31 -20.42 4.99
C LEU A 121 10.34 -20.50 3.86
N SER A 122 10.43 -19.48 3.01
CA SER A 122 11.41 -19.44 1.93
C SER A 122 12.85 -19.57 2.45
N SER A 123 13.17 -18.90 3.56
CA SER A 123 14.49 -18.95 4.21
C SER A 123 14.87 -20.35 4.73
N SER A 124 13.87 -21.20 4.99
CA SER A 124 14.07 -22.56 5.52
C SER A 124 14.35 -23.61 4.45
N VAL A 125 14.24 -23.26 3.16
CA VAL A 125 14.50 -24.19 2.05
C VAL A 125 16.00 -24.47 1.93
N GLU A 126 16.37 -25.76 1.93
CA GLU A 126 17.77 -26.20 1.85
C GLU A 126 18.37 -26.00 0.46
N ASP A 127 17.59 -26.27 -0.59
CA ASP A 127 18.02 -26.08 -1.98
C ASP A 127 18.24 -24.60 -2.28
N PHE A 128 19.46 -24.25 -2.69
CA PHE A 128 19.88 -22.86 -2.85
C PHE A 128 19.05 -22.14 -3.92
N ASP A 129 18.84 -22.77 -5.06
CA ASP A 129 18.15 -22.16 -6.20
C ASP A 129 16.66 -21.96 -5.89
N SER A 130 16.00 -22.98 -5.33
CA SER A 130 14.60 -22.89 -4.90
C SER A 130 14.40 -21.86 -3.79
N ARG A 131 15.31 -21.83 -2.80
CA ARG A 131 15.31 -20.80 -1.75
C ARG A 131 15.41 -19.42 -2.39
N GLN A 132 16.41 -19.19 -3.23
CA GLN A 132 16.64 -17.90 -3.84
C GLN A 132 15.44 -17.45 -4.68
N PHE A 133 14.86 -18.35 -5.48
CA PHE A 133 13.67 -18.05 -6.27
C PHE A 133 12.48 -17.65 -5.40
N LEU A 134 12.17 -18.40 -4.34
CA LEU A 134 11.07 -18.06 -3.43
C LEU A 134 11.34 -16.78 -2.66
N TYR A 135 12.57 -16.58 -2.21
CA TYR A 135 12.99 -15.41 -1.46
C TYR A 135 12.79 -14.13 -2.26
N LEU A 136 13.20 -14.15 -3.53
CA LEU A 136 13.02 -13.05 -4.47
C LEU A 136 11.57 -12.73 -4.77
N ARG A 137 10.63 -13.67 -4.61
CA ARG A 137 9.21 -13.40 -4.78
C ARG A 137 8.58 -12.75 -3.55
N VAL A 138 9.16 -12.96 -2.38
CA VAL A 138 8.59 -12.48 -1.10
C VAL A 138 9.20 -11.15 -0.67
N LEU A 139 10.53 -11.02 -0.72
CA LEU A 139 11.23 -9.84 -0.22
C LEU A 139 10.75 -8.53 -0.89
N PRO A 140 10.53 -8.46 -2.21
CA PRO A 140 9.99 -7.25 -2.84
C PRO A 140 8.64 -6.86 -2.26
N GLN A 141 7.76 -7.81 -1.95
CA GLN A 141 6.42 -7.50 -1.41
C GLN A 141 6.52 -6.90 0.00
N ILE A 142 7.42 -7.41 0.84
CA ILE A 142 7.71 -6.84 2.17
C ILE A 142 8.28 -5.42 2.03
N VAL A 143 9.28 -5.23 1.18
CA VAL A 143 9.90 -3.92 0.94
C VAL A 143 8.88 -2.92 0.42
N ARG A 144 8.07 -3.32 -0.57
CA ARG A 144 7.02 -2.50 -1.18
C ARG A 144 6.03 -2.02 -0.12
N LEU A 145 5.44 -2.95 0.62
CA LEU A 145 4.40 -2.64 1.58
C LEU A 145 4.93 -1.79 2.75
N ARG A 146 6.11 -2.11 3.29
CA ARG A 146 6.73 -1.30 4.35
C ARG A 146 7.08 0.12 3.87
N SER A 147 7.56 0.25 2.64
CA SER A 147 7.85 1.54 2.03
C SER A 147 6.58 2.37 1.86
N HIS A 148 5.52 1.77 1.32
CA HIS A 148 4.28 2.48 1.03
C HIS A 148 3.62 3.05 2.31
N PHE A 149 3.85 2.47 3.48
CA PHE A 149 3.23 2.93 4.73
C PHE A 149 4.21 3.57 5.72
N ASN A 150 5.37 4.04 5.23
CA ASN A 150 6.39 4.74 6.03
C ASN A 150 6.87 3.94 7.26
N GLU A 151 6.90 2.61 7.14
CA GLU A 151 7.44 1.73 8.18
C GLU A 151 8.96 1.57 7.98
N SER A 152 9.70 2.48 8.61
CA SER A 152 11.16 2.53 8.49
C SER A 152 11.87 1.41 9.26
N GLU A 153 11.20 0.72 10.18
CA GLU A 153 11.82 -0.36 10.95
C GLU A 153 12.27 -1.49 10.01
N LYS A 154 13.58 -1.76 9.99
CA LYS A 154 14.25 -2.76 9.13
C LYS A 154 14.18 -2.49 7.63
N LEU A 155 13.53 -1.43 7.16
CA LEU A 155 13.41 -1.14 5.73
C LEU A 155 14.79 -1.01 5.06
N GLY A 156 15.74 -0.33 5.70
CA GLY A 156 17.12 -0.21 5.18
C GLY A 156 17.86 -1.56 5.06
N LEU A 157 17.58 -2.52 5.96
CA LEU A 157 18.16 -3.86 5.89
C LEU A 157 17.61 -4.62 4.67
N TYR A 158 16.28 -4.67 4.55
CA TYR A 158 15.62 -5.34 3.43
C TYR A 158 15.95 -4.68 2.07
N TYR A 159 16.07 -3.36 2.04
CA TYR A 159 16.51 -2.61 0.86
C TYR A 159 17.91 -3.03 0.40
N THR A 160 18.88 -3.04 1.33
CA THR A 160 20.27 -3.43 1.04
C THR A 160 20.33 -4.86 0.53
N GLU A 161 19.58 -5.75 1.16
CA GLU A 161 19.48 -7.14 0.75
C GLU A 161 18.86 -7.29 -0.65
N LEU A 162 17.75 -6.60 -0.93
CA LEU A 162 17.09 -6.66 -2.22
C LEU A 162 17.98 -6.17 -3.37
N ILE A 163 18.76 -5.11 -3.15
CA ILE A 163 19.76 -4.64 -4.13
C ILE A 163 20.84 -5.69 -4.36
N SER A 164 21.33 -6.33 -3.30
CA SER A 164 22.40 -7.35 -3.42
C SER A 164 21.98 -8.58 -4.21
N LEU A 165 20.66 -8.82 -4.32
CA LEU A 165 20.09 -9.96 -5.01
C LEU A 165 19.78 -9.69 -6.49
N GLN A 166 19.96 -8.47 -7.02
CA GLN A 166 19.69 -8.20 -8.43
C GLN A 166 20.61 -9.01 -9.36
N ARG A 167 20.03 -9.74 -10.31
CA ARG A 167 20.74 -10.50 -11.34
C ARG A 167 20.12 -10.25 -12.71
N ALA A 168 20.95 -10.36 -13.74
CA ALA A 168 20.56 -10.11 -15.13
C ALA A 168 19.70 -11.22 -15.77
N ASP A 169 19.57 -12.37 -15.11
CA ASP A 169 18.91 -13.57 -15.64
C ASP A 169 17.50 -13.82 -15.09
N TYR A 170 16.94 -12.87 -14.32
CA TYR A 170 15.60 -13.02 -13.79
C TYR A 170 14.51 -12.88 -14.87
N PRO A 171 13.37 -13.57 -14.70
CA PRO A 171 12.19 -13.29 -15.49
C PRO A 171 11.80 -11.81 -15.36
N LYS A 172 11.42 -11.17 -16.48
CA LYS A 172 11.11 -9.74 -16.51
C LYS A 172 10.05 -9.30 -15.50
N TYR A 173 9.00 -10.11 -15.31
CA TYR A 173 7.95 -9.78 -14.33
C TYR A 173 8.51 -9.64 -12.91
N LEU A 174 9.53 -10.43 -12.56
CA LEU A 174 10.17 -10.39 -11.26
C LEU A 174 11.08 -9.17 -11.14
N ASP A 175 11.78 -8.82 -12.21
CA ASP A 175 12.57 -7.59 -12.26
C ASP A 175 11.67 -6.35 -12.05
N VAL A 176 10.51 -6.28 -12.73
CA VAL A 176 9.52 -5.21 -12.50
C VAL A 176 9.09 -5.12 -11.04
N GLU A 177 8.75 -6.25 -10.39
CA GLU A 177 8.39 -6.25 -8.96
C GLU A 177 9.55 -5.73 -8.09
N ILE A 178 10.79 -6.12 -8.39
CA ILE A 178 11.98 -5.63 -7.66
C ILE A 178 12.18 -4.13 -7.88
N GLN A 179 12.12 -3.65 -9.13
CA GLN A 179 12.29 -2.23 -9.45
C GLN A 179 11.20 -1.38 -8.77
N HIS A 180 9.96 -1.86 -8.77
CA HIS A 180 8.86 -1.21 -8.08
C HIS A 180 9.15 -1.07 -6.57
N SER A 181 9.49 -2.16 -5.90
CA SER A 181 9.76 -2.14 -4.47
C SER A 181 10.94 -1.23 -4.10
N LEU A 182 12.01 -1.27 -4.89
CA LEU A 182 13.18 -0.41 -4.67
C LEU A 182 12.85 1.06 -4.90
N MET A 183 12.06 1.38 -5.92
CA MET A 183 11.61 2.75 -6.19
C MET A 183 10.91 3.34 -4.96
N LEU A 184 9.94 2.61 -4.40
CA LEU A 184 9.20 3.07 -3.21
C LEU A 184 10.10 3.17 -1.97
N ALA A 185 11.02 2.23 -1.79
CA ALA A 185 11.99 2.28 -0.70
C ALA A 185 12.93 3.49 -0.84
N GLU A 186 13.32 3.84 -2.06
CA GLU A 186 14.23 4.95 -2.35
C GLU A 186 13.55 6.31 -2.14
N ILE A 187 12.27 6.46 -2.48
CA ILE A 187 11.51 7.67 -2.11
C ILE A 187 11.58 7.88 -0.60
N ASN A 188 11.47 6.82 0.19
CA ASN A 188 11.48 6.86 1.65
C ASN A 188 12.86 7.11 2.26
N LEU A 189 13.86 6.37 1.80
CA LEU A 189 15.17 6.30 2.44
C LEU A 189 16.16 7.35 1.93
N ILE A 190 16.01 7.77 0.67
CA ILE A 190 17.00 8.59 -0.05
C ILE A 190 16.37 9.88 -0.56
N GLY A 191 15.28 9.76 -1.32
CA GLY A 191 14.52 10.88 -1.87
C GLY A 191 14.04 10.67 -3.31
N PRO A 192 13.18 11.57 -3.79
CA PRO A 192 12.43 11.38 -5.05
C PRO A 192 13.30 11.38 -6.30
N HIS A 193 14.42 12.10 -6.31
CA HIS A 193 15.33 12.11 -7.45
C HIS A 193 16.01 10.76 -7.70
N HIS A 194 16.33 10.03 -6.63
CA HIS A 194 16.96 8.71 -6.75
C HIS A 194 15.94 7.68 -7.25
N ALA A 195 14.75 7.68 -6.66
CA ALA A 195 13.63 6.86 -7.11
C ALA A 195 13.26 7.13 -8.57
N TRP A 196 13.27 8.39 -9.00
CA TRP A 196 12.99 8.77 -10.39
C TRP A 196 13.99 8.19 -11.39
N ALA A 197 15.28 8.12 -11.04
CA ALA A 197 16.28 7.48 -11.90
C ALA A 197 15.90 6.02 -12.19
N ARG A 198 15.34 5.32 -11.20
CA ARG A 198 14.83 3.95 -11.37
C ARG A 198 13.56 3.89 -12.22
N VAL A 199 12.60 4.77 -11.97
CA VAL A 199 11.39 4.89 -12.80
C VAL A 199 11.77 5.07 -14.26
N LYS A 200 12.72 5.96 -14.55
CA LYS A 200 13.19 6.22 -15.91
C LYS A 200 13.74 4.98 -16.61
N LEU A 201 14.53 4.15 -15.91
CA LEU A 201 15.05 2.90 -16.47
C LEU A 201 13.90 1.96 -16.90
N VAL A 202 12.86 1.84 -16.09
CA VAL A 202 11.68 1.03 -16.42
C VAL A 202 10.89 1.64 -17.59
N LEU A 203 10.71 2.96 -17.59
CA LEU A 203 9.95 3.65 -18.64
C LEU A 203 10.64 3.59 -20.01
N GLU A 204 11.97 3.62 -20.03
CA GLU A 204 12.78 3.53 -21.25
C GLU A 204 12.91 2.09 -21.79
N ASP A 205 12.61 1.07 -20.99
CA ASP A 205 12.59 -0.32 -21.46
C ASP A 205 11.34 -0.61 -22.30
N THR A 206 11.52 -0.58 -23.62
CA THR A 206 10.45 -0.89 -24.58
C THR A 206 10.03 -2.35 -24.60
N SER A 207 10.77 -3.22 -23.93
CA SER A 207 10.53 -4.66 -23.89
C SER A 207 9.62 -5.09 -22.74
N LEU A 208 9.29 -4.16 -21.84
CA LEU A 208 8.29 -4.33 -20.79
C LEU A 208 6.88 -4.07 -21.32
N MET A 209 5.89 -4.66 -20.66
CA MET A 209 4.48 -4.38 -20.96
C MET A 209 4.14 -2.95 -20.56
N GLU A 210 3.17 -2.36 -21.25
CA GLU A 210 2.73 -1.01 -20.92
C GLU A 210 2.17 -0.92 -19.49
N SER A 211 1.41 -1.93 -19.05
CA SER A 211 0.89 -2.03 -17.68
C SER A 211 1.98 -1.98 -16.61
N ASP A 212 3.13 -2.63 -16.85
CA ASP A 212 4.25 -2.64 -15.91
C ASP A 212 4.88 -1.24 -15.77
N ARG A 213 5.01 -0.53 -16.91
CA ARG A 213 5.49 0.85 -16.94
C ARG A 213 4.51 1.80 -16.26
N ARG A 214 3.21 1.62 -16.48
CA ARG A 214 2.15 2.44 -15.84
C ARG A 214 2.13 2.24 -14.34
N LEU A 215 2.16 1.00 -13.86
CA LEU A 215 2.20 0.66 -12.44
C LEU A 215 3.28 1.46 -11.70
N ILE A 216 4.53 1.37 -12.17
CA ILE A 216 5.65 2.05 -11.52
C ILE A 216 5.54 3.57 -11.63
N TYR A 217 5.06 4.09 -12.77
CA TYR A 217 4.91 5.52 -12.97
C TYR A 217 3.82 6.13 -12.09
N PHE A 218 2.64 5.52 -12.04
CA PHE A 218 1.51 6.04 -11.28
C PHE A 218 1.70 5.87 -9.77
N ASP A 219 2.29 4.77 -9.31
CA ASP A 219 2.65 4.63 -7.89
C ASP A 219 3.75 5.64 -7.49
N PHE A 220 4.69 5.98 -8.38
CA PHE A 220 5.63 7.08 -8.14
C PHE A 220 4.91 8.43 -8.03
N LEU A 221 3.99 8.75 -8.96
CA LEU A 221 3.23 10.01 -8.92
C LEU A 221 2.38 10.12 -7.65
N GLU A 222 1.71 9.04 -7.27
CA GLU A 222 0.92 8.97 -6.04
C GLU A 222 1.80 9.20 -4.80
N GLU A 223 3.00 8.59 -4.73
CA GLU A 223 3.94 8.87 -3.64
C GLU A 223 4.46 10.31 -3.62
N MET A 224 4.57 10.96 -4.78
CA MET A 224 4.92 12.38 -4.84
C MET A 224 3.79 13.24 -4.29
N LEU A 225 2.54 12.94 -4.66
CA LEU A 225 1.35 13.64 -4.17
C LEU A 225 1.18 13.45 -2.64
N ILE A 226 1.25 12.21 -2.15
CA ILE A 226 1.06 11.86 -0.72
C ILE A 226 2.20 12.38 0.19
N ARG A 227 3.27 12.91 -0.38
CA ARG A 227 4.35 13.54 0.38
C ARG A 227 4.43 15.04 0.16
N GLY A 228 3.55 15.60 -0.68
CA GLY A 228 3.61 17.01 -1.09
C GLY A 228 4.93 17.37 -1.78
N LEU A 229 5.55 16.42 -2.47
CA LEU A 229 6.84 16.63 -3.13
C LEU A 229 6.64 17.21 -4.54
N PRO A 230 7.49 18.18 -4.96
CA PRO A 230 7.33 18.81 -6.26
C PRO A 230 7.71 17.86 -7.40
N LEU A 231 6.88 17.83 -8.44
CA LEU A 231 7.16 17.10 -9.68
C LEU A 231 7.91 18.00 -10.69
N THR A 232 9.02 17.50 -11.21
CA THR A 232 9.80 18.18 -12.25
C THR A 232 9.13 18.08 -13.62
N GLY A 233 9.55 18.91 -14.59
CA GLY A 233 9.04 18.85 -15.97
C GLY A 233 9.34 17.50 -16.65
N GLU A 234 10.49 16.90 -16.37
CA GLU A 234 10.85 15.56 -16.87
C GLU A 234 9.89 14.48 -16.34
N MET A 235 9.58 14.52 -15.04
CA MET A 235 8.62 13.60 -14.41
C MET A 235 7.23 13.68 -15.05
N LYS A 236 6.86 14.85 -15.57
CA LYS A 236 5.56 15.11 -16.21
C LYS A 236 5.52 14.79 -17.71
N ALA A 237 6.65 14.43 -18.33
CA ALA A 237 6.75 14.28 -19.78
C ALA A 237 6.09 13.00 -20.34
N PHE A 238 5.76 12.01 -19.49
CA PHE A 238 5.23 10.71 -19.90
C PHE A 238 3.70 10.70 -20.06
N THR A 239 3.15 11.72 -20.72
CA THR A 239 1.69 11.90 -20.87
C THR A 239 1.02 10.81 -21.69
N GLU A 240 1.75 10.11 -22.54
CA GLU A 240 1.23 9.01 -23.36
C GLU A 240 0.70 7.84 -22.53
N LEU A 241 1.32 7.55 -21.38
CA LEU A 241 0.89 6.51 -20.46
C LEU A 241 -0.50 6.76 -19.86
N ARG A 242 -1.00 8.01 -19.94
CA ARG A 242 -2.33 8.39 -19.45
C ARG A 242 -3.47 7.88 -20.34
N LYS A 243 -3.20 7.63 -21.63
CA LYS A 243 -4.26 7.31 -22.61
C LYS A 243 -4.94 5.97 -22.33
N SER A 244 -4.23 5.09 -21.66
CA SER A 244 -4.61 3.72 -21.33
C SER A 244 -4.74 3.51 -19.82
N ALA A 245 -4.78 4.61 -19.05
CA ALA A 245 -4.82 4.56 -17.60
C ALA A 245 -6.12 3.90 -17.13
N ASP A 246 -6.05 3.04 -16.12
CA ASP A 246 -7.24 2.52 -15.45
C ASP A 246 -7.93 3.59 -14.57
N SER A 247 -9.03 3.24 -13.93
CA SER A 247 -9.81 4.18 -13.10
C SER A 247 -9.00 4.77 -11.94
N PHE A 248 -8.06 4.02 -11.35
CA PHE A 248 -7.20 4.53 -10.27
C PHE A 248 -6.12 5.46 -10.85
N GLU A 249 -5.42 5.01 -11.88
CA GLU A 249 -4.36 5.74 -12.57
C GLU A 249 -4.89 7.08 -13.15
N GLN A 250 -6.13 7.09 -13.66
CA GLN A 250 -6.81 8.30 -14.15
C GLN A 250 -6.99 9.34 -13.04
N GLU A 251 -7.36 8.93 -11.83
CA GLU A 251 -7.50 9.87 -10.70
C GLU A 251 -6.15 10.43 -10.26
N ILE A 252 -5.10 9.60 -10.25
CA ILE A 252 -3.73 10.08 -9.99
C ILE A 252 -3.31 11.08 -11.06
N ALA A 253 -3.61 10.82 -12.33
CA ALA A 253 -3.35 11.75 -13.42
C ALA A 253 -4.13 13.07 -13.25
N LEU A 254 -5.41 13.00 -12.89
CA LEU A 254 -6.28 14.16 -12.68
C LEU A 254 -5.70 15.07 -11.60
N LEU A 255 -5.37 14.51 -10.43
CA LEU A 255 -4.78 15.25 -9.30
C LEU A 255 -3.40 15.83 -9.65
N THR A 256 -2.62 15.14 -10.48
CA THR A 256 -1.26 15.55 -10.84
C THR A 256 -1.21 16.65 -11.90
N PHE A 257 -2.04 16.53 -12.95
CA PHE A 257 -1.91 17.32 -14.17
C PHE A 257 -3.05 18.32 -14.37
N GLU A 258 -4.23 18.05 -13.81
CA GLU A 258 -5.44 18.83 -14.01
C GLU A 258 -6.18 19.08 -12.69
N PRO A 259 -5.50 19.65 -11.66
CA PRO A 259 -6.10 19.82 -10.34
C PRO A 259 -7.34 20.73 -10.33
N GLN A 260 -7.59 21.51 -11.38
CA GLN A 260 -8.81 22.28 -11.58
C GLN A 260 -10.03 21.45 -12.00
N ASN A 261 -9.82 20.25 -12.53
CA ASN A 261 -10.86 19.34 -13.02
C ASN A 261 -11.22 18.26 -11.98
N ARG A 262 -10.94 18.51 -10.69
CA ARG A 262 -11.21 17.57 -9.61
C ARG A 262 -12.69 17.18 -9.57
N ARG A 263 -12.92 15.91 -9.29
CA ARG A 263 -14.27 15.36 -9.12
C ARG A 263 -14.97 15.98 -7.92
N ASP A 264 -16.29 16.08 -8.03
CA ASP A 264 -17.12 16.37 -6.88
C ASP A 264 -17.30 15.12 -5.98
N LEU A 265 -17.95 15.31 -4.83
CA LEU A 265 -18.19 14.25 -3.86
C LEU A 265 -19.10 13.12 -4.37
N GLY A 266 -20.02 13.43 -5.29
CA GLY A 266 -20.88 12.45 -5.93
C GLY A 266 -20.05 11.55 -6.84
N GLU A 267 -19.28 12.17 -7.75
CA GLU A 267 -18.41 11.46 -8.68
C GLU A 267 -17.32 10.64 -7.96
N LEU A 268 -16.79 11.13 -6.84
CA LEU A 268 -15.88 10.35 -5.98
C LEU A 268 -16.58 9.14 -5.36
N SER A 269 -17.87 9.24 -5.02
CA SER A 269 -18.61 8.11 -4.45
C SER A 269 -18.80 6.98 -5.44
N ASP A 270 -18.94 7.31 -6.73
CA ASP A 270 -19.12 6.33 -7.79
C ASP A 270 -17.86 5.46 -7.97
N LEU A 271 -16.67 5.99 -7.66
CA LEU A 271 -15.41 5.24 -7.70
C LEU A 271 -15.40 4.02 -6.76
N ALA A 272 -16.15 4.06 -5.66
CA ALA A 272 -16.25 2.94 -4.71
C ALA A 272 -16.85 1.66 -5.35
N SER A 273 -17.55 1.80 -6.48
CA SER A 273 -18.15 0.67 -7.21
C SER A 273 -17.19 0.00 -8.19
N VAL A 274 -16.12 0.68 -8.59
CA VAL A 274 -15.17 0.22 -9.62
C VAL A 274 -13.74 0.03 -9.09
N LEU A 275 -13.40 0.59 -7.92
CA LEU A 275 -12.09 0.43 -7.30
C LEU A 275 -12.13 -0.57 -6.15
N SER A 276 -10.97 -1.21 -5.90
CA SER A 276 -10.75 -1.92 -4.64
C SER A 276 -10.80 -0.94 -3.45
N TRP A 277 -11.02 -1.47 -2.24
CA TRP A 277 -11.11 -0.63 -1.06
C TRP A 277 -9.82 0.13 -0.79
N SER A 278 -8.68 -0.51 -1.03
CA SER A 278 -7.37 0.10 -0.88
C SER A 278 -7.12 1.22 -1.88
N CYS A 279 -7.41 0.99 -3.17
CA CYS A 279 -7.28 2.02 -4.20
C CYS A 279 -8.22 3.20 -3.93
N TYR A 280 -9.48 2.94 -3.59
CA TYR A 280 -10.43 4.00 -3.25
C TYR A 280 -9.98 4.79 -2.02
N LEU A 281 -9.47 4.12 -0.98
CA LEU A 281 -8.96 4.76 0.22
C LEU A 281 -7.73 5.64 -0.09
N ARG A 282 -6.81 5.18 -0.94
CA ARG A 282 -5.67 5.98 -1.43
C ARG A 282 -6.16 7.26 -2.11
N ILE A 283 -7.13 7.18 -3.02
CA ILE A 283 -7.73 8.36 -3.68
C ILE A 283 -8.37 9.30 -2.66
N LEU A 284 -9.18 8.79 -1.73
CA LEU A 284 -9.81 9.63 -0.69
C LEU A 284 -8.77 10.36 0.16
N ILE A 285 -7.66 9.71 0.49
CA ILE A 285 -6.56 10.32 1.26
C ILE A 285 -5.90 11.45 0.45
N LEU A 286 -5.67 11.25 -0.85
CA LEU A 286 -5.10 12.28 -1.71
C LEU A 286 -6.03 13.49 -1.81
N TYR A 287 -7.32 13.28 -2.08
CA TYR A 287 -8.29 14.37 -2.09
C TYR A 287 -8.38 15.07 -0.72
N PHE A 288 -8.30 14.32 0.37
CA PHE A 288 -8.29 14.88 1.73
C PHE A 288 -7.03 15.72 1.99
N SER A 289 -5.87 15.30 1.48
CA SER A 289 -4.60 16.02 1.65
C SER A 289 -4.54 17.37 0.92
N ASP A 290 -5.36 17.52 -0.11
CA ASP A 290 -5.27 18.59 -1.10
C ASP A 290 -6.49 19.54 -1.06
N THR A 291 -7.51 19.21 -0.25
CA THR A 291 -8.67 20.10 -0.05
C THR A 291 -8.38 21.18 0.99
N GLN A 292 -8.82 22.41 0.69
CA GLN A 292 -8.82 23.55 1.62
C GLN A 292 -10.23 23.87 2.12
N GLU A 293 -11.26 23.15 1.64
CA GLU A 293 -12.65 23.38 2.04
C GLU A 293 -13.02 22.49 3.24
N ASP A 294 -13.31 23.11 4.38
CA ASP A 294 -13.62 22.43 5.64
C ASP A 294 -14.75 21.40 5.52
N ARG A 295 -15.81 21.76 4.79
CA ARG A 295 -16.97 20.87 4.59
C ARG A 295 -16.55 19.62 3.81
N LEU A 296 -15.86 19.81 2.69
CA LEU A 296 -15.35 18.71 1.88
C LEU A 296 -14.38 17.84 2.68
N ALA A 297 -13.46 18.45 3.43
CA ALA A 297 -12.51 17.76 4.30
C ALA A 297 -13.22 16.89 5.35
N GLN A 298 -14.29 17.40 5.97
CA GLN A 298 -15.08 16.66 6.96
C GLN A 298 -15.82 15.47 6.32
N GLU A 299 -16.39 15.65 5.12
CA GLU A 299 -17.08 14.57 4.41
C GLU A 299 -16.10 13.46 3.97
N LEU A 300 -14.92 13.83 3.43
CA LEU A 300 -13.84 12.89 3.11
C LEU A 300 -13.36 12.14 4.36
N ARG A 301 -13.15 12.85 5.48
CA ARG A 301 -12.78 12.24 6.77
C ARG A 301 -13.83 11.23 7.24
N ASN A 302 -15.11 11.53 7.09
CA ASN A 302 -16.19 10.60 7.44
C ASN A 302 -16.15 9.34 6.57
N LYS A 303 -15.96 9.48 5.24
CA LYS A 303 -15.83 8.34 4.32
C LYS A 303 -14.62 7.47 4.64
N ILE A 304 -13.46 8.08 4.86
CA ILE A 304 -12.23 7.39 5.28
C ILE A 304 -12.46 6.62 6.58
N ASN A 305 -13.02 7.28 7.61
CA ASN A 305 -13.28 6.63 8.89
C ASN A 305 -14.29 5.49 8.80
N LEU A 306 -15.30 5.60 7.92
CA LEU A 306 -16.26 4.53 7.68
C LEU A 306 -15.55 3.29 7.13
N ILE A 307 -14.69 3.44 6.12
CA ILE A 307 -13.91 2.32 5.56
C ILE A 307 -12.97 1.76 6.63
N LEU A 308 -12.19 2.62 7.30
CA LEU A 308 -11.24 2.20 8.34
C LEU A 308 -11.91 1.53 9.55
N SER A 309 -13.17 1.83 9.83
CA SER A 309 -13.92 1.18 10.93
C SER A 309 -14.23 -0.29 10.68
N SER A 310 -14.19 -0.73 9.41
CA SER A 310 -14.35 -2.13 9.04
C SER A 310 -13.06 -2.96 9.18
N LEU A 311 -11.91 -2.29 9.36
CA LEU A 311 -10.60 -2.93 9.47
C LEU A 311 -10.23 -3.23 10.93
N GLY A 312 -9.34 -4.20 11.12
CA GLY A 312 -8.74 -4.48 12.42
C GLY A 312 -7.95 -3.27 12.97
N PRO A 313 -7.81 -3.12 14.31
CA PRO A 313 -7.14 -1.96 14.91
C PRO A 313 -5.72 -1.69 14.41
N GLN A 314 -4.96 -2.74 14.12
CA GLN A 314 -3.58 -2.61 13.62
C GLN A 314 -3.54 -2.13 12.16
N SER A 315 -4.34 -2.71 11.27
CA SER A 315 -4.46 -2.25 9.87
C SER A 315 -4.98 -0.82 9.80
N LYS A 316 -5.94 -0.45 10.66
CA LYS A 316 -6.36 0.95 10.81
C LYS A 316 -5.20 1.85 11.22
N ALA A 317 -4.40 1.46 12.21
CA ALA A 317 -3.24 2.25 12.63
C ALA A 317 -2.21 2.43 11.50
N PHE A 318 -2.05 1.41 10.66
CA PHE A 318 -1.18 1.44 9.48
C PHE A 318 -1.62 2.50 8.46
N TRP A 319 -2.91 2.53 8.12
CA TRP A 319 -3.48 3.58 7.27
C TRP A 319 -3.35 4.97 7.88
N LEU A 320 -3.62 5.11 9.18
CA LEU A 320 -3.45 6.39 9.88
C LEU A 320 -2.00 6.87 9.89
N ASN A 321 -1.01 5.97 9.86
CA ASN A 321 0.41 6.34 9.72
C ASN A 321 0.69 7.00 8.37
N ARG A 322 0.13 6.46 7.28
CA ARG A 322 0.22 7.06 5.93
C ARG A 322 -0.44 8.44 5.88
N MET A 323 -1.55 8.61 6.57
CA MET A 323 -2.24 9.90 6.65
C MET A 323 -1.63 10.88 7.65
N ARG A 324 -0.67 10.46 8.49
CA ARG A 324 -0.15 11.27 9.59
C ARG A 324 0.30 12.67 9.15
N PRO A 325 0.99 12.88 8.03
CA PRO A 325 1.38 14.23 7.58
C PRO A 325 0.18 15.19 7.39
N TYR A 326 -1.00 14.66 7.08
CA TYR A 326 -2.22 15.41 6.76
C TYR A 326 -3.22 15.46 7.91
N LEU A 327 -3.20 14.44 8.77
CA LEU A 327 -3.91 14.47 10.05
C LEU A 327 -3.19 15.40 11.03
N ALA A 328 -1.88 15.60 10.84
CA ALA A 328 -1.04 16.50 11.62
C ALA A 328 -1.11 17.96 11.15
N THR A 329 -2.30 18.45 10.78
CA THR A 329 -2.75 19.74 11.33
C THR A 329 -3.17 19.57 12.79
N ASP A 330 -2.36 18.87 13.58
CA ASP A 330 -2.19 19.22 14.97
C ASP A 330 -1.09 20.29 14.96
N ASP A 331 -1.43 21.50 14.50
CA ASP A 331 -1.11 22.61 15.38
C ASP A 331 -1.69 22.17 16.72
N LEU A 332 -0.81 21.71 17.61
CA LEU A 332 -1.18 21.16 18.90
C LEU A 332 -1.86 22.31 19.65
N THR A 333 -3.16 22.45 19.44
CA THR A 333 -3.90 23.66 19.81
C THR A 333 -4.22 23.51 21.28
N LEU A 334 -3.27 23.96 22.09
CA LEU A 334 -3.44 24.10 23.52
C LEU A 334 -4.30 25.32 23.75
N ASN A 335 -5.57 25.12 24.10
CA ASN A 335 -6.46 26.20 24.47
C ASN A 335 -6.14 26.63 25.91
N PHE A 336 -5.28 27.64 26.04
CA PHE A 336 -4.92 28.22 27.33
C PHE A 336 -5.91 29.33 27.72
N SER A 337 -6.59 29.17 28.86
CA SER A 337 -7.42 30.22 29.46
C SER A 337 -6.68 30.84 30.64
N ARG A 338 -6.21 32.08 30.47
CA ARG A 338 -5.54 32.83 31.53
C ARG A 338 -6.44 33.08 32.74
N GLU A 339 -7.71 33.40 32.49
CA GLU A 339 -8.71 33.66 33.54
C GLU A 339 -9.01 32.41 34.37
N LYS A 340 -9.19 31.26 33.71
CA LYS A 340 -9.48 29.99 34.37
C LYS A 340 -8.24 29.27 34.88
N ARG A 341 -7.05 29.68 34.43
CA ARG A 341 -5.77 29.01 34.67
C ARG A 341 -5.80 27.54 34.26
N THR A 342 -6.44 27.24 33.13
CA THR A 342 -6.52 25.89 32.60
C THR A 342 -5.91 25.81 31.20
N ILE A 343 -5.32 24.65 30.89
CA ILE A 343 -5.03 24.24 29.52
C ILE A 343 -6.02 23.15 29.15
N ALA A 344 -6.68 23.31 28.01
CA ALA A 344 -7.44 22.24 27.40
C ALA A 344 -6.68 21.69 26.19
N PHE A 345 -6.58 20.36 26.13
CA PHE A 345 -6.07 19.62 24.98
C PHE A 345 -7.07 18.53 24.63
N GLN A 346 -7.64 18.60 23.42
CA GLN A 346 -8.72 17.73 22.98
C GLN A 346 -9.88 17.75 24.00
N ASN A 347 -10.12 16.63 24.70
CA ASN A 347 -11.18 16.48 25.71
C ASN A 347 -10.65 16.40 27.15
N LYS A 348 -9.40 16.80 27.38
CA LYS A 348 -8.77 16.82 28.70
C LYS A 348 -8.47 18.25 29.10
N GLU A 349 -8.98 18.66 30.25
CA GLU A 349 -8.68 19.93 30.88
C GLU A 349 -7.70 19.70 32.04
N LEU A 350 -6.64 20.49 32.09
CA LEU A 350 -5.62 20.46 33.13
C LEU A 350 -5.65 21.78 33.90
N ASP A 351 -5.88 21.71 35.20
CA ASP A 351 -5.77 22.85 36.11
C ASP A 351 -4.30 23.19 36.40
N LEU A 352 -3.93 24.43 36.09
CA LEU A 352 -2.59 24.97 36.29
C LEU A 352 -2.50 25.90 37.52
N SER A 353 -3.56 26.02 38.32
CA SER A 353 -3.61 26.92 39.49
C SER A 353 -2.47 26.69 40.48
N ARG A 354 -1.91 25.47 40.55
CA ARG A 354 -0.77 25.11 41.40
C ARG A 354 0.57 25.05 40.67
N LYS A 355 0.59 25.28 39.35
CA LYS A 355 1.77 25.17 38.48
C LYS A 355 2.24 26.55 38.01
N LYS A 356 2.69 27.38 38.96
CA LYS A 356 3.05 28.79 38.72
C LYS A 356 4.07 28.98 37.58
N GLY A 357 5.12 28.16 37.52
CA GLY A 357 6.12 28.25 36.45
C GLY A 357 5.55 27.97 35.05
N MET A 358 4.65 26.99 34.96
CA MET A 358 4.00 26.64 33.69
C MET A 358 3.04 27.75 33.22
N LEU A 359 2.33 28.40 34.14
CA LEU A 359 1.52 29.58 33.82
C LEU A 359 2.37 30.75 33.29
N LEU A 360 3.52 31.01 33.92
CA LEU A 360 4.43 32.07 33.47
C LEU A 360 4.96 31.80 32.06
N LEU A 361 5.33 30.55 31.76
CA LEU A 361 5.78 30.17 30.43
C LEU A 361 4.69 30.36 29.37
N LEU A 362 3.47 29.93 29.67
CA LEU A 362 2.36 30.05 28.73
C LEU A 362 1.98 31.50 28.48
N ASP A 363 1.93 32.32 29.53
CA ASP A 363 1.72 33.77 29.41
C ASP A 363 2.82 34.39 28.52
N ALA A 364 4.10 34.06 28.77
CA ALA A 364 5.22 34.56 27.98
C ALA A 364 5.11 34.14 26.50
N MET A 365 4.88 32.86 26.23
CA MET A 365 4.75 32.33 24.87
C MET A 365 3.55 32.91 24.11
N THR A 366 2.49 33.35 24.81
CA THR A 366 1.38 34.06 24.17
C THR A 366 1.74 35.50 23.76
N GLU A 367 2.71 36.12 24.42
CA GLU A 367 3.16 37.49 24.14
C GLU A 367 4.27 37.53 23.08
N LYS A 368 5.15 36.51 23.05
CA LYS A 368 6.27 36.40 22.11
C LYS A 368 6.46 34.93 21.70
N GLY A 369 6.43 34.66 20.38
CA GLY A 369 6.48 33.28 19.86
C GLY A 369 7.80 32.54 20.08
N GLU A 370 8.89 33.24 20.38
CA GLU A 370 10.23 32.66 20.57
C GLU A 370 10.96 33.33 21.74
N TYR A 371 11.60 32.52 22.58
CA TYR A 371 12.44 32.96 23.69
C TYR A 371 13.79 32.25 23.67
N ALA A 372 14.86 32.96 24.02
CA ALA A 372 16.13 32.34 24.31
C ALA A 372 16.06 31.58 25.66
N VAL A 373 16.88 30.55 25.81
CA VAL A 373 16.91 29.71 27.04
C VAL A 373 17.16 30.55 28.29
N ASP A 374 18.06 31.53 28.22
CA ASP A 374 18.37 32.42 29.35
C ASP A 374 17.17 33.33 29.73
N GLU A 375 16.40 33.79 28.74
CA GLU A 375 15.17 34.57 28.98
C GLU A 375 14.12 33.72 29.70
N VAL A 376 13.98 32.45 29.29
CA VAL A 376 13.09 31.47 29.93
C VAL A 376 13.52 31.19 31.37
N ILE A 377 14.83 31.03 31.61
CA ILE A 377 15.37 30.76 32.95
C ILE A 377 15.12 31.96 33.87
N GLN A 378 15.41 33.17 33.39
CA GLN A 378 15.16 34.39 34.15
C GLN A 378 13.67 34.57 34.46
N LEU A 379 12.79 34.25 33.52
CA LEU A 379 11.34 34.35 33.68
C LEU A 379 10.78 33.36 34.73
N LEU A 380 11.32 32.14 34.75
CA LEU A 380 10.85 31.07 35.64
C LEU A 380 11.42 31.17 37.07
N TRP A 381 12.70 31.50 37.18
CA TRP A 381 13.45 31.43 38.44
C TRP A 381 13.86 32.79 39.00
N GLN A 382 13.63 33.89 38.27
CA GLN A 382 14.10 35.23 38.65
C GLN A 382 15.61 35.30 38.91
N ASP A 383 16.36 34.41 38.25
CA ASP A 383 17.79 34.24 38.43
C ASP A 383 18.50 34.32 37.08
N SER A 384 19.71 34.88 37.06
CA SER A 384 20.54 34.92 35.86
C SER A 384 21.30 33.61 35.73
N TYR A 385 21.10 32.89 34.61
CA TYR A 385 21.90 31.70 34.31
C TYR A 385 23.36 32.10 34.12
N SER A 386 24.23 31.66 35.03
CA SER A 386 25.69 31.73 34.87
C SER A 386 26.19 30.30 34.75
N PRO A 387 26.65 29.85 33.57
CA PRO A 387 27.31 28.56 33.45
C PRO A 387 28.70 28.68 34.11
N GLU A 388 28.85 28.16 35.32
CA GLU A 388 30.17 27.78 35.86
C GLU A 388 30.62 26.42 35.29
#